data_AF-A0A971Q4B5-F1
#
_entry.id   AF-A0A971Q4B5-F1
#
_cell.length_a   1.000
_cell.length_b   1.000
_cell.length_c   1.000
_cell.angle_alpha   90.00
_cell.angle_beta   90.00
_cell.angle_gamma   90.00
#
_symmetry.space_group_name_H-M   'P 1'
#
loop_
_entity.id
_entity.type
_entity.pdbx_description
1 polymer ?
#
loop_
_entity_poly.entity_id
_entity_poly.type
_entity_poly.pdbx_seq_one_letter_code
_entity_poly.pdbx_strand_id
1 'polypeptide(L)'
;MGVRAESGVVVLSVVFAAGLCLAAAETTTKPGIESHLQREGFVELLVETQVRNMRQRYRLSPEQTEQVREALDHQDITLQFKAAGKMEAFERKVRKALKAKQEVPVEDVQEFVREVQPLCRRFADRQIETMNAIQSVMNDAQKKRYQEEIEERRGSFEELLGRLERWEKGDIRPGELKEQFGREEPTVSPEEIEQKIVAEINRYKPTSFDFWDLYVRTFIEAFGLEKGQQTLAWSVLGEIKSRAESYKRDHVRQYAEARTYMGSLRDPAVAGKTGEERREALEKGRRKLEELDEPLIRMFDELKTRLMRIPTTAQTRRANQVLSQEDEPATPADDERVAPQTMPAQTENQDR
;
A
#
# COMPACT_ATOMS: atom_id res chain seq x y z
N MET A 1 5.66 -25.21 -25.48
CA MET A 1 5.56 -24.93 -24.04
C MET A 1 4.96 -23.54 -23.89
N GLY A 2 3.65 -23.45 -23.68
CA GLY A 2 2.93 -22.18 -23.62
C GLY A 2 2.77 -21.74 -22.17
N VAL A 3 3.46 -20.68 -21.79
CA VAL A 3 3.19 -19.95 -20.55
C VAL A 3 1.86 -19.23 -20.77
N ARG A 4 0.78 -19.73 -20.17
CA ARG A 4 -0.49 -18.99 -20.10
C ARG A 4 -0.27 -17.80 -19.19
N ALA A 5 -0.30 -16.60 -19.75
CA ALA A 5 -0.36 -15.36 -19.00
C ALA A 5 -1.69 -15.33 -18.21
N GLU A 6 -1.63 -15.64 -16.92
CA GLU A 6 -2.73 -15.43 -15.95
C GLU A 6 -2.87 -13.94 -15.55
N SER A 7 -2.29 -13.03 -16.35
CA SER A 7 -2.02 -11.64 -15.98
C SER A 7 -3.21 -10.69 -16.10
N GLY A 8 -4.28 -11.05 -16.83
CA GLY A 8 -5.37 -10.12 -17.15
C GLY A 8 -6.33 -9.78 -16.00
N VAL A 9 -6.32 -10.55 -14.90
CA VAL A 9 -7.19 -10.30 -13.72
C VAL A 9 -6.43 -9.58 -12.59
N VAL A 10 -5.10 -9.63 -12.59
CA VAL A 10 -4.23 -9.08 -11.51
C VAL A 10 -4.15 -7.55 -11.56
N VAL A 11 -4.38 -6.96 -12.73
CA VAL A 11 -4.29 -5.52 -13.00
C VAL A 11 -5.20 -4.69 -12.11
N LEU A 12 -6.46 -5.13 -11.99
CA LEU A 12 -7.40 -4.49 -11.10
C LEU A 12 -7.10 -4.85 -9.66
N SER A 13 -6.53 -6.03 -9.36
CA SER A 13 -6.38 -6.57 -7.99
C SER A 13 -5.54 -5.76 -7.01
N VAL A 14 -4.69 -4.81 -7.42
CA VAL A 14 -3.96 -3.95 -6.44
C VAL A 14 -4.75 -2.69 -6.11
N VAL A 15 -5.48 -2.12 -7.08
CA VAL A 15 -6.47 -1.07 -6.84
C VAL A 15 -7.72 -1.65 -6.17
N PHE A 16 -8.08 -2.89 -6.52
CA PHE A 16 -9.05 -3.74 -5.87
C PHE A 16 -8.50 -4.39 -4.61
N ALA A 17 -7.22 -4.43 -4.25
CA ALA A 17 -6.85 -4.94 -2.91
C ALA A 17 -7.19 -3.88 -1.86
N ALA A 18 -6.97 -2.60 -2.18
CA ALA A 18 -7.50 -1.48 -1.42
C ALA A 18 -9.04 -1.35 -1.62
N GLY A 19 -9.57 -1.65 -2.81
CA GLY A 19 -11.00 -1.63 -3.14
C GLY A 19 -11.83 -2.80 -2.57
N LEU A 20 -11.28 -4.01 -2.45
CA LEU A 20 -11.86 -5.21 -1.82
C LEU A 20 -11.93 -5.00 -0.32
N CYS A 21 -10.98 -4.23 0.25
CA CYS A 21 -11.09 -3.75 1.61
C CYS A 21 -12.27 -2.77 1.83
N LEU A 22 -12.85 -2.19 0.76
CA LEU A 22 -13.93 -1.21 0.80
C LEU A 22 -15.29 -1.75 0.32
N ALA A 23 -15.33 -2.68 -0.65
CA ALA A 23 -16.56 -3.30 -1.16
C ALA A 23 -17.23 -4.25 -0.14
N ALA A 24 -16.48 -4.67 0.88
CA ALA A 24 -16.97 -5.45 1.99
C ALA A 24 -18.00 -4.71 2.87
N ALA A 25 -18.25 -3.41 2.68
CA ALA A 25 -19.17 -2.66 3.54
C ALA A 25 -20.66 -2.69 3.08
N GLU A 26 -21.00 -3.30 1.93
CA GLU A 26 -22.26 -2.99 1.22
C GLU A 26 -23.42 -4.03 1.30
N THR A 27 -23.38 -5.07 2.15
CA THR A 27 -24.52 -6.02 2.21
C THR A 27 -25.66 -5.61 3.15
N THR A 28 -25.58 -4.44 3.79
CA THR A 28 -26.70 -3.85 4.53
C THR A 28 -26.96 -2.44 4.01
N THR A 29 -28.22 -2.00 4.03
CA THR A 29 -28.78 -0.72 3.55
C THR A 29 -28.20 0.53 4.24
N LYS A 30 -26.87 0.64 4.29
CA LYS A 30 -26.08 1.69 4.93
C LYS A 30 -25.19 2.38 3.88
N PRO A 31 -24.78 3.63 4.13
CA PRO A 31 -24.30 4.53 3.10
C PRO A 31 -23.07 3.97 2.38
N GLY A 32 -23.06 4.04 1.05
CA GLY A 32 -22.08 3.36 0.18
C GLY A 32 -20.63 3.79 0.41
N ILE A 33 -19.72 3.21 -0.37
CA ILE A 33 -18.26 3.44 -0.32
C ILE A 33 -17.89 4.92 -0.09
N GLU A 34 -18.62 5.87 -0.66
CA GLU A 34 -18.46 7.32 -0.44
C GLU A 34 -18.42 7.74 1.04
N SER A 35 -19.14 7.06 1.94
CA SER A 35 -19.18 7.39 3.37
C SER A 35 -17.93 6.97 4.15
N HIS A 36 -17.24 5.92 3.70
CA HIS A 36 -15.98 5.48 4.28
C HIS A 36 -14.81 6.38 3.84
N LEU A 37 -14.93 7.00 2.66
CA LEU A 37 -13.96 7.93 2.09
C LEU A 37 -13.96 9.31 2.74
N GLN A 38 -15.10 9.70 3.32
CA GLN A 38 -15.19 10.92 4.12
C GLN A 38 -14.57 10.78 5.52
N ARG A 39 -14.01 9.62 5.87
CA ARG A 39 -13.21 9.51 7.10
C ARG A 39 -11.91 10.27 6.87
N GLU A 40 -11.81 11.45 7.48
CA GLU A 40 -10.56 12.20 7.64
C GLU A 40 -9.43 11.22 8.01
N GLY A 41 -8.34 11.24 7.25
CA GLY A 41 -7.15 10.41 7.47
C GLY A 41 -7.09 9.06 6.71
N PHE A 42 -8.14 8.61 6.01
CA PHE A 42 -8.05 7.37 5.22
C PHE A 42 -7.12 7.49 4.01
N VAL A 43 -7.22 8.60 3.27
CA VAL A 43 -6.34 8.92 2.15
C VAL A 43 -4.88 9.00 2.59
N GLU A 44 -4.63 9.74 3.68
CA GLU A 44 -3.31 9.88 4.29
C GLU A 44 -2.72 8.50 4.66
N LEU A 45 -3.53 7.61 5.23
CA LEU A 45 -3.10 6.25 5.56
C LEU A 45 -2.71 5.43 4.32
N LEU A 46 -3.45 5.56 3.21
CA LEU A 46 -3.12 4.89 1.95
C LEU A 46 -1.80 5.42 1.38
N VAL A 47 -1.63 6.74 1.33
CA VAL A 47 -0.40 7.39 0.89
C VAL A 47 0.78 6.94 1.75
N GLU A 48 0.68 7.04 3.08
CA GLU A 48 1.76 6.62 3.99
C GLU A 48 2.13 5.14 3.85
N THR A 49 1.13 4.28 3.64
CA THR A 49 1.37 2.85 3.40
C THR A 49 2.12 2.63 2.08
N GLN A 50 1.72 3.34 1.02
CA GLN A 50 2.39 3.23 -0.28
C GLN A 50 3.82 3.81 -0.24
N VAL A 51 4.01 4.99 0.35
CA VAL A 51 5.33 5.61 0.57
C VAL A 51 6.25 4.66 1.33
N ARG A 52 5.77 4.06 2.42
CA ARG A 52 6.54 3.08 3.21
C ARG A 52 6.96 1.87 2.37
N ASN A 53 6.03 1.31 1.58
CA ASN A 53 6.31 0.16 0.72
C ASN A 53 7.34 0.51 -0.38
N MET A 54 7.21 1.69 -1.00
CA MET A 54 8.16 2.15 -2.02
C MET A 54 9.54 2.42 -1.42
N ARG A 55 9.59 3.08 -0.26
CA ARG A 55 10.83 3.31 0.48
C ARG A 55 11.57 2.00 0.74
N GLN A 56 10.87 0.97 1.20
CA GLN A 56 11.47 -0.34 1.47
C GLN A 56 11.93 -1.05 0.18
N ARG A 57 11.08 -1.06 -0.87
CA ARG A 57 11.36 -1.79 -2.12
C ARG A 57 12.52 -1.17 -2.91
N TYR A 58 12.56 0.16 -2.98
CA TYR A 58 13.51 0.91 -3.79
C TYR A 58 14.69 1.48 -3.01
N ARG A 59 14.64 1.40 -1.67
CA ARG A 59 15.61 2.04 -0.77
C ARG A 59 15.68 3.54 -1.07
N LEU A 60 14.53 4.20 -0.95
CA LEU A 60 14.44 5.64 -1.17
C LEU A 60 15.11 6.39 -0.02
N SER A 61 15.86 7.45 -0.34
CA SER A 61 16.34 8.40 0.66
C SER A 61 15.16 9.13 1.32
N PRO A 62 15.34 9.80 2.48
CA PRO A 62 14.34 10.66 3.09
C PRO A 62 13.83 11.75 2.15
N GLU A 63 14.72 12.37 1.36
CA GLU A 63 14.34 13.38 0.37
C GLU A 63 13.48 12.78 -0.74
N GLN A 64 13.90 11.66 -1.33
CA GLN A 64 13.10 10.94 -2.32
C GLN A 64 11.76 10.48 -1.73
N THR A 65 11.75 10.06 -0.46
CA THR A 65 10.53 9.61 0.24
C THR A 65 9.53 10.76 0.37
N GLU A 66 9.99 11.97 0.71
CA GLU A 66 9.14 13.17 0.76
C GLU A 66 8.60 13.54 -0.62
N GLN A 67 9.45 13.53 -1.65
CA GLN A 67 9.02 13.83 -3.02
C GLN A 67 8.04 12.79 -3.57
N VAL A 68 8.20 11.51 -3.21
CA VAL A 68 7.24 10.45 -3.54
C VAL A 68 5.93 10.66 -2.78
N ARG A 69 5.97 11.08 -1.51
CA ARG A 69 4.76 11.44 -0.76
C ARG A 69 4.02 12.57 -1.46
N GLU A 70 4.71 13.64 -1.83
CA GLU A 70 4.14 14.77 -2.56
C GLU A 70 3.50 14.30 -3.88
N ALA A 71 4.19 13.47 -4.67
CA ALA A 71 3.63 12.94 -5.92
C ALA A 71 2.35 12.11 -5.69
N LEU A 72 2.28 11.37 -4.59
CA LEU A 72 1.11 10.54 -4.23
C LEU A 72 -0.03 11.35 -3.62
N ASP A 73 0.26 12.43 -2.90
CA ASP A 73 -0.75 13.32 -2.31
C ASP A 73 -1.59 14.04 -3.38
N HIS A 74 -1.00 14.26 -4.56
CA HIS A 74 -1.68 14.79 -5.74
C HIS A 74 -2.55 13.76 -6.49
N GLN A 75 -2.66 12.52 -6.03
CA GLN A 75 -3.54 11.53 -6.66
C GLN A 75 -5.01 11.92 -6.49
N ASP A 76 -5.74 11.95 -7.62
CA ASP A 76 -7.19 12.13 -7.62
C ASP A 76 -7.89 10.82 -7.20
N ILE A 77 -7.82 10.54 -5.91
CA ILE A 77 -8.42 9.37 -5.28
C ILE A 77 -9.95 9.38 -5.45
N THR A 78 -10.57 10.57 -5.54
CA THR A 78 -12.00 10.70 -5.84
C THR A 78 -12.35 10.13 -7.21
N LEU A 79 -11.55 10.42 -8.24
CA LEU A 79 -11.73 9.85 -9.58
C LEU A 79 -11.60 8.33 -9.57
N GLN A 80 -10.61 7.78 -8.86
CA GLN A 80 -10.41 6.34 -8.72
C GLN A 80 -11.65 5.66 -8.12
N PHE A 81 -12.18 6.21 -7.02
CA PHE A 81 -13.36 5.64 -6.38
C PHE A 81 -14.63 5.76 -7.21
N LYS A 82 -14.80 6.88 -7.93
CA LYS A 82 -15.93 7.03 -8.85
C LYS A 82 -15.89 5.98 -9.98
N ALA A 83 -14.72 5.73 -10.56
CA ALA A 83 -14.55 4.68 -11.57
C ALA A 83 -14.85 3.29 -10.97
N ALA A 84 -14.27 2.99 -9.80
CA ALA A 84 -14.45 1.71 -9.11
C ALA A 84 -15.92 1.42 -8.76
N GLY A 85 -16.65 2.39 -8.19
CA GLY A 85 -18.06 2.20 -7.84
C GLY A 85 -18.96 1.93 -9.06
N LYS A 86 -18.64 2.52 -10.21
CA LYS A 86 -19.35 2.23 -11.47
C LYS A 86 -19.04 0.83 -12.01
N MET A 87 -17.76 0.43 -12.00
CA MET A 87 -17.34 -0.92 -12.36
C MET A 87 -18.03 -1.98 -11.48
N GLU A 88 -18.07 -1.75 -10.18
CA GLU A 88 -18.70 -2.66 -9.21
C GLU A 88 -20.21 -2.78 -9.43
N ALA A 89 -20.90 -1.65 -9.65
CA ALA A 89 -22.34 -1.67 -9.93
C ALA A 89 -22.67 -2.50 -11.17
N PHE A 90 -21.86 -2.38 -12.23
CA PHE A 90 -21.99 -3.18 -13.44
C PHE A 90 -21.65 -4.65 -13.20
N GLU A 91 -20.56 -4.95 -12.50
CA GLU A 91 -20.19 -6.32 -12.14
C GLU A 91 -21.32 -7.03 -11.37
N ARG A 92 -21.97 -6.35 -10.42
CA ARG A 92 -23.13 -6.91 -9.71
C ARG A 92 -24.29 -7.22 -10.67
N LYS A 93 -24.56 -6.36 -11.64
CA LYS A 93 -25.58 -6.59 -12.69
C LYS A 93 -25.21 -7.83 -13.52
N VAL A 94 -23.97 -7.95 -13.98
CA VAL A 94 -23.48 -9.10 -14.75
C VAL A 94 -23.56 -10.38 -13.94
N ARG A 95 -23.05 -10.41 -12.70
CA ARG A 95 -23.12 -11.59 -11.81
C ARG A 95 -24.56 -12.04 -11.58
N LYS A 96 -25.48 -11.10 -11.37
CA LYS A 96 -26.91 -11.41 -11.22
C LYS A 96 -27.48 -12.09 -12.47
N ALA A 97 -27.17 -11.59 -13.66
CA ALA A 97 -27.59 -12.19 -14.92
C ALA A 97 -26.99 -13.59 -15.11
N LEU A 98 -25.67 -13.74 -14.89
CA LEU A 98 -24.97 -15.02 -14.99
C LEU A 98 -25.54 -16.09 -14.03
N LYS A 99 -25.86 -15.70 -12.78
CA LYS A 99 -26.50 -16.59 -11.80
C LYS A 99 -27.90 -17.01 -12.23
N ALA A 100 -28.64 -16.13 -12.89
CA ALA A 100 -29.95 -16.42 -13.48
C ALA A 100 -29.84 -17.20 -14.82
N LYS A 101 -28.63 -17.52 -15.28
CA LYS A 101 -28.36 -18.09 -16.61
C LYS A 101 -28.92 -17.22 -17.75
N GLN A 102 -28.94 -15.91 -17.54
CA GLN A 102 -29.36 -14.91 -18.51
C GLN A 102 -28.13 -14.26 -19.15
N GLU A 103 -28.24 -13.94 -20.43
CA GLU A 103 -27.25 -13.10 -21.11
C GLU A 103 -27.46 -11.63 -20.74
N VAL A 104 -26.37 -10.87 -20.67
CA VAL A 104 -26.44 -9.41 -20.48
C VAL A 104 -26.64 -8.79 -21.87
N PRO A 105 -27.71 -8.00 -22.10
CA PRO A 105 -27.92 -7.32 -23.37
C PRO A 105 -26.70 -6.50 -23.80
N VAL A 106 -26.38 -6.48 -25.09
CA VAL A 106 -25.22 -5.73 -25.61
C VAL A 106 -25.38 -4.24 -25.33
N GLU A 107 -26.62 -3.73 -25.43
CA GLU A 107 -26.99 -2.34 -25.18
C GLU A 107 -26.67 -1.93 -23.74
N ASP A 108 -26.90 -2.82 -22.77
CA ASP A 108 -26.57 -2.60 -21.36
C ASP A 108 -25.06 -2.47 -21.14
N VAL A 109 -24.27 -3.26 -21.85
CA VAL A 109 -22.80 -3.20 -21.77
C VAL A 109 -22.29 -1.92 -22.42
N GLN A 110 -22.82 -1.56 -23.59
CA GLN A 110 -22.46 -0.32 -24.27
C GLN A 110 -22.79 0.93 -23.46
N GLU A 111 -23.97 0.97 -22.82
CA GLU A 111 -24.35 2.07 -21.92
C GLU A 111 -23.35 2.22 -20.77
N PHE A 112 -23.04 1.12 -20.09
CA PHE A 112 -22.03 1.09 -19.03
C PHE A 112 -20.66 1.60 -19.51
N VAL A 113 -20.22 1.15 -20.67
CA VAL A 113 -18.91 1.53 -21.23
C VAL A 113 -18.85 3.03 -21.50
N ARG A 114 -19.90 3.61 -22.12
CA ARG A 114 -19.97 5.07 -22.38
C ARG A 114 -19.86 5.88 -21.11
N GLU A 115 -20.36 5.35 -19.99
CA GLU A 115 -20.25 6.01 -18.68
C GLU A 115 -18.85 5.86 -18.05
N VAL A 116 -18.27 4.65 -18.07
CA VAL A 116 -17.06 4.35 -17.29
C VAL A 116 -15.76 4.62 -18.05
N GLN A 117 -15.74 4.49 -19.38
CA GLN A 117 -14.53 4.62 -20.19
C GLN A 117 -13.84 5.99 -20.03
N PRO A 118 -14.56 7.14 -20.00
CA PRO A 118 -13.93 8.44 -19.74
C PRO A 118 -13.32 8.56 -18.33
N LEU A 119 -13.85 7.83 -17.34
CA LEU A 119 -13.30 7.78 -15.99
C LEU A 119 -12.02 6.94 -15.98
N CYS A 120 -12.06 5.75 -16.58
CA CYS A 120 -10.90 4.85 -16.67
C CYS A 120 -9.74 5.48 -17.44
N ARG A 121 -10.00 6.19 -18.54
CA ARG A 121 -8.95 6.88 -19.31
C ARG A 121 -8.26 7.95 -18.47
N ARG A 122 -9.03 8.86 -17.84
CA ARG A 122 -8.46 9.90 -16.97
C ARG A 122 -7.70 9.32 -15.78
N PHE A 123 -8.21 8.23 -15.21
CA PHE A 123 -7.53 7.53 -14.12
C PHE A 123 -6.20 6.92 -14.59
N ALA A 124 -6.18 6.25 -15.75
CA ALA A 124 -4.97 5.69 -16.34
C ALA A 124 -3.94 6.79 -16.61
N ASP A 125 -4.36 7.90 -17.25
CA ASP A 125 -3.49 9.04 -17.54
C ASP A 125 -2.86 9.60 -16.25
N ARG A 126 -3.67 9.84 -15.21
CA ARG A 126 -3.19 10.34 -13.90
C ARG A 126 -2.27 9.36 -13.18
N GLN A 127 -2.53 8.07 -13.26
CA GLN A 127 -1.65 7.07 -12.66
C GLN A 127 -0.30 7.04 -13.37
N ILE A 128 -0.28 7.08 -14.70
CA ILE A 128 0.97 7.13 -15.47
C ILE A 128 1.74 8.43 -15.19
N GLU A 129 1.06 9.57 -15.11
CA GLU A 129 1.67 10.85 -14.70
C GLU A 129 2.33 10.73 -13.31
N THR A 130 1.61 10.16 -12.33
CA THR A 130 2.13 9.97 -10.96
C THR A 130 3.33 9.03 -10.95
N MET A 131 3.27 7.92 -11.67
CA MET A 131 4.39 6.97 -11.76
C MET A 131 5.60 7.61 -12.45
N ASN A 132 5.41 8.40 -13.50
CA ASN A 132 6.50 9.12 -14.15
C ASN A 132 7.12 10.18 -13.20
N ALA A 133 6.29 10.89 -12.42
CA ALA A 133 6.77 11.83 -11.41
C ALA A 133 7.63 11.13 -10.34
N ILE A 134 7.16 9.99 -9.83
CA ILE A 134 7.94 9.17 -8.88
C ILE A 134 9.22 8.63 -9.52
N GLN A 135 9.17 8.20 -10.79
CA GLN A 135 10.37 7.75 -11.49
C GLN A 135 11.40 8.89 -11.64
N SER A 136 10.96 10.14 -11.80
CA SER A 136 11.86 11.27 -12.01
C SER A 136 12.80 11.53 -10.84
N VAL A 137 12.36 11.21 -9.61
CA VAL A 137 13.13 11.41 -8.37
C VAL A 137 14.07 10.25 -8.04
N MET A 138 13.97 9.15 -8.77
CA MET A 138 14.80 7.96 -8.58
C MET A 138 16.16 8.07 -9.28
N ASN A 139 17.18 7.41 -8.72
CA ASN A 139 18.46 7.20 -9.42
C ASN A 139 18.33 6.11 -10.51
N ASP A 140 19.35 5.94 -11.36
CA ASP A 140 19.26 5.04 -12.52
C ASP A 140 18.99 3.57 -12.16
N ALA A 141 19.58 3.09 -11.06
CA ALA A 141 19.37 1.72 -10.59
C ALA A 141 17.94 1.50 -10.05
N GLN A 142 17.38 2.49 -9.37
CA GLN A 142 15.98 2.51 -8.94
C GLN A 142 15.03 2.62 -10.15
N LYS A 143 15.30 3.55 -11.08
CA LYS A 143 14.52 3.77 -12.32
C LYS A 143 14.40 2.49 -13.15
N LYS A 144 15.50 1.76 -13.32
CA LYS A 144 15.49 0.50 -14.07
C LYS A 144 14.52 -0.53 -13.47
N ARG A 145 14.54 -0.68 -12.14
CA ARG A 145 13.62 -1.59 -11.43
C ARG A 145 12.18 -1.11 -11.51
N TYR A 146 11.95 0.20 -11.35
CA TYR A 146 10.61 0.77 -11.37
C TYR A 146 10.00 0.81 -12.78
N GLN A 147 10.81 0.88 -13.84
CA GLN A 147 10.35 0.84 -15.23
C GLN A 147 9.55 -0.42 -15.53
N GLU A 148 9.96 -1.57 -14.99
CA GLU A 148 9.23 -2.84 -15.17
C GLU A 148 7.81 -2.73 -14.62
N GLU A 149 7.61 -2.09 -13.46
CA GLU A 149 6.28 -1.84 -12.89
C GLU A 149 5.47 -0.83 -13.71
N ILE A 150 6.12 0.20 -14.27
CA ILE A 150 5.48 1.18 -15.17
C ILE A 150 4.95 0.48 -16.42
N GLU A 151 5.78 -0.32 -17.09
CA GLU A 151 5.40 -1.02 -18.32
C GLU A 151 4.33 -2.07 -18.07
N GLU A 152 4.44 -2.82 -16.96
CA GLU A 152 3.37 -3.74 -16.55
C GLU A 152 2.05 -2.99 -16.37
N ARG A 153 2.05 -1.87 -15.63
CA ARG A 153 0.85 -1.04 -15.42
C ARG A 153 0.32 -0.43 -16.71
N ARG A 154 1.18 0.02 -17.63
CA ARG A 154 0.77 0.55 -18.94
C ARG A 154 0.06 -0.50 -19.78
N GLY A 155 0.70 -1.66 -20.00
CA GLY A 155 0.09 -2.73 -20.78
C GLY A 155 -1.25 -3.19 -20.19
N SER A 156 -1.35 -3.13 -18.87
CA SER A 156 -2.58 -3.41 -18.14
C SER A 156 -3.70 -2.39 -18.38
N PHE A 157 -3.39 -1.09 -18.40
CA PHE A 157 -4.35 -0.04 -18.76
C PHE A 157 -4.74 -0.11 -20.24
N GLU A 158 -3.80 -0.38 -21.12
CA GLU A 158 -4.05 -0.56 -22.56
C GLU A 158 -5.01 -1.72 -22.81
N GLU A 159 -4.83 -2.85 -22.13
CA GLU A 159 -5.73 -3.99 -22.23
C GLU A 159 -7.16 -3.62 -21.78
N LEU A 160 -7.29 -2.95 -20.63
CA LEU A 160 -8.59 -2.51 -20.10
C LEU A 160 -9.27 -1.52 -21.07
N LEU A 161 -8.57 -0.48 -21.50
CA LEU A 161 -9.11 0.56 -22.38
C LEU A 161 -9.47 0.00 -23.76
N GLY A 162 -8.62 -0.87 -24.32
CA GLY A 162 -8.92 -1.55 -25.58
C GLY A 162 -10.12 -2.50 -25.47
N ARG A 163 -10.32 -3.15 -24.32
CA ARG A 163 -11.51 -3.96 -24.04
C ARG A 163 -12.77 -3.11 -23.97
N LEU A 164 -12.73 -1.99 -23.22
CA LEU A 164 -13.85 -1.05 -23.15
C LEU A 164 -14.18 -0.50 -24.54
N GLU A 165 -13.21 -0.10 -25.35
CA GLU A 165 -13.45 0.38 -26.72
C GLU A 165 -14.14 -0.68 -27.60
N ARG A 166 -13.77 -1.95 -27.50
CA ARG A 166 -14.47 -3.03 -28.23
C ARG A 166 -15.91 -3.19 -27.73
N TRP A 167 -16.10 -3.21 -26.41
CA TRP A 167 -17.43 -3.34 -25.82
C TRP A 167 -18.35 -2.17 -26.20
N GLU A 168 -17.83 -0.95 -26.30
CA GLU A 168 -18.56 0.23 -26.79
C GLU A 168 -19.14 -0.01 -28.20
N LYS A 169 -18.39 -0.71 -29.06
CA LYS A 169 -18.79 -1.08 -30.43
C LYS A 169 -19.68 -2.31 -30.49
N GLY A 170 -20.00 -2.92 -29.35
CA GLY A 170 -20.77 -4.16 -29.25
C GLY A 170 -19.96 -5.43 -29.57
N ASP A 171 -18.63 -5.32 -29.70
CA ASP A 171 -17.74 -6.46 -29.93
C ASP A 171 -17.38 -7.13 -28.61
N ILE A 172 -18.32 -7.90 -28.07
CA ILE A 172 -18.19 -8.68 -26.84
C ILE A 172 -17.98 -10.14 -27.21
N ARG A 173 -16.86 -10.74 -26.78
CA ARG A 173 -16.57 -12.13 -27.15
C ARG A 173 -17.48 -13.10 -26.40
N PRO A 174 -17.90 -14.22 -27.00
CA PRO A 174 -18.68 -15.24 -26.30
C PRO A 174 -17.98 -15.71 -25.02
N GLY A 175 -18.67 -15.58 -23.89
CA GLY A 175 -18.15 -15.97 -22.57
C GLY A 175 -17.22 -14.96 -21.89
N GLU A 176 -16.84 -13.85 -22.54
CA GLU A 176 -15.93 -12.84 -21.97
C GLU A 176 -16.46 -12.26 -20.65
N LEU A 177 -17.74 -11.89 -20.60
CA LEU A 177 -18.35 -11.40 -19.36
C LEU A 177 -18.33 -12.43 -18.24
N LYS A 178 -18.46 -13.73 -18.57
CA LYS A 178 -18.36 -14.81 -17.59
C LYS A 178 -16.92 -15.03 -17.13
N GLU A 179 -15.95 -14.88 -18.01
CA GLU A 179 -14.54 -14.98 -17.65
C GLU A 179 -14.12 -13.83 -16.73
N GLN A 180 -14.56 -12.60 -17.03
CA GLN A 180 -14.20 -11.40 -16.29
C GLN A 180 -14.94 -11.26 -14.97
N PHE A 181 -16.25 -11.54 -14.94
CA PHE A 181 -17.12 -11.26 -13.78
C PHE A 181 -17.75 -12.52 -13.17
N GLY A 182 -17.63 -13.67 -13.84
CA GLY A 182 -18.27 -14.92 -13.43
C GLY A 182 -17.40 -15.81 -12.54
N ARG A 183 -16.17 -15.40 -12.22
CA ARG A 183 -15.43 -16.04 -11.13
C ARG A 183 -16.21 -15.76 -9.85
N GLU A 184 -16.67 -16.82 -9.19
CA GLU A 184 -17.13 -16.71 -7.82
C GLU A 184 -15.93 -16.23 -7.01
N GLU A 185 -15.91 -14.95 -6.67
CA GLU A 185 -15.06 -14.50 -5.60
C GLU A 185 -15.35 -15.38 -4.40
N PRO A 186 -14.32 -15.82 -3.66
CA PRO A 186 -14.55 -16.43 -2.38
C PRO A 186 -15.50 -15.49 -1.65
N THR A 187 -16.67 -15.98 -1.24
CA THR A 187 -17.62 -15.20 -0.45
C THR A 187 -16.99 -14.99 0.91
N VAL A 188 -16.07 -14.04 0.98
CA VAL A 188 -15.51 -13.54 2.22
C VAL A 188 -16.55 -12.58 2.73
N SER A 189 -17.10 -12.83 3.92
CA SER A 189 -18.12 -11.94 4.44
C SER A 189 -17.53 -10.53 4.64
N PRO A 190 -18.35 -9.47 4.52
CA PRO A 190 -18.05 -8.14 5.04
C PRO A 190 -17.21 -8.12 6.31
N GLU A 191 -17.66 -8.88 7.31
CA GLU A 191 -17.03 -9.01 8.61
C GLU A 191 -15.67 -9.70 8.53
N GLU A 192 -15.51 -10.73 7.69
CA GLU A 192 -14.23 -11.41 7.50
C GLU A 192 -13.20 -10.51 6.82
N ILE A 193 -13.59 -9.67 5.86
CA ILE A 193 -12.70 -8.68 5.24
C ILE A 193 -12.32 -7.61 6.27
N GLU A 194 -13.29 -7.05 7.00
CA GLU A 194 -13.02 -6.09 8.07
C GLU A 194 -12.06 -6.69 9.11
N GLN A 195 -12.29 -7.94 9.52
CA GLN A 195 -11.41 -8.65 10.45
C GLN A 195 -10.01 -8.84 9.88
N LYS A 196 -9.85 -9.17 8.58
CA LYS A 196 -8.54 -9.29 7.93
C LYS A 196 -7.80 -7.96 7.90
N ILE A 197 -8.49 -6.87 7.54
CA ILE A 197 -7.89 -5.52 7.53
C ILE A 197 -7.47 -5.12 8.94
N VAL A 198 -8.36 -5.28 9.90
CA VAL A 198 -8.10 -4.93 11.30
C VAL A 198 -6.97 -5.78 11.86
N ALA A 199 -6.93 -7.08 11.53
CA ALA A 199 -5.83 -7.96 11.91
C ALA A 199 -4.50 -7.49 11.30
N GLU A 200 -4.48 -7.15 10.00
CA GLU A 200 -3.28 -6.70 9.31
C GLU A 200 -2.80 -5.34 9.84
N ILE A 201 -3.69 -4.37 10.04
CA ILE A 201 -3.36 -3.09 10.68
C ILE A 201 -2.82 -3.31 12.09
N ASN A 202 -3.47 -4.16 12.88
CA ASN A 202 -3.02 -4.47 14.24
C ASN A 202 -1.67 -5.17 14.24
N ARG A 203 -1.36 -5.97 13.22
CA ARG A 203 -0.10 -6.71 13.10
C ARG A 203 1.11 -5.79 13.13
N TYR A 204 1.01 -4.61 12.52
CA TYR A 204 2.11 -3.63 12.43
C TYR A 204 2.06 -2.50 13.47
N LYS A 205 1.20 -2.61 14.49
CA LYS A 205 1.21 -1.61 15.58
C LYS A 205 2.42 -1.81 16.49
N PRO A 206 2.95 -0.72 17.09
CA PRO A 206 3.97 -0.81 18.14
C PRO A 206 3.58 -1.62 19.38
N THR A 207 2.31 -2.00 19.53
CA THR A 207 1.80 -2.86 20.62
C THR A 207 1.62 -4.33 20.23
N SER A 208 1.97 -4.68 18.99
CA SER A 208 1.90 -6.04 18.43
C SER A 208 3.22 -6.79 18.60
N PHE A 209 3.12 -8.07 18.96
CA PHE A 209 4.30 -8.93 19.11
C PHE A 209 4.93 -9.30 17.76
N ASP A 210 4.13 -9.47 16.72
CA ASP A 210 4.63 -9.70 15.35
C ASP A 210 5.47 -8.51 14.87
N PHE A 211 5.04 -7.29 15.21
CA PHE A 211 5.81 -6.08 14.90
C PHE A 211 7.15 -6.06 15.64
N TRP A 212 7.19 -6.50 16.91
CA TRP A 212 8.43 -6.58 17.67
C TRP A 212 9.38 -7.66 17.13
N ASP A 213 8.85 -8.82 16.72
CA ASP A 213 9.63 -9.88 16.08
C ASP A 213 10.23 -9.40 14.75
N LEU A 214 9.43 -8.71 13.94
CA LEU A 214 9.88 -8.08 12.69
C LEU A 214 10.95 -7.03 12.97
N TYR A 215 10.74 -6.15 13.95
CA TYR A 215 11.68 -5.11 14.33
C TYR A 215 13.04 -5.68 14.72
N VAL A 216 13.07 -6.72 15.57
CA VAL A 216 14.32 -7.36 16.00
C VAL A 216 15.03 -8.06 14.85
N ARG A 217 14.29 -8.72 13.95
CA ARG A 217 14.86 -9.34 12.75
C ARG A 217 15.53 -8.29 11.87
N THR A 218 14.83 -7.20 11.56
CA THR A 218 15.36 -6.10 10.77
C THR A 218 16.55 -5.42 11.47
N PHE A 219 16.52 -5.31 12.79
CA PHE A 219 17.63 -4.78 13.59
C PHE A 219 18.89 -5.65 13.48
N ILE A 220 18.73 -6.98 13.61
CA ILE A 220 19.84 -7.93 13.46
C ILE A 220 20.49 -7.81 12.08
N GLU A 221 19.67 -7.71 11.04
CA GLU A 221 20.11 -7.57 9.65
C GLU A 221 20.82 -6.24 9.41
N ALA A 222 20.19 -5.12 9.81
CA ALA A 222 20.70 -3.78 9.57
C ALA A 222 22.06 -3.52 10.25
N PHE A 223 22.25 -4.04 11.46
CA PHE A 223 23.51 -3.88 12.20
C PHE A 223 24.52 -5.00 11.94
N GLY A 224 24.17 -6.02 11.14
CA GLY A 224 25.04 -7.17 10.87
C GLY A 224 25.51 -7.86 12.15
N LEU A 225 24.58 -8.15 13.06
CA LEU A 225 24.91 -8.71 14.38
C LEU A 225 25.49 -10.12 14.24
N GLU A 226 26.54 -10.42 15.01
CA GLU A 226 27.15 -11.75 15.07
C GLU A 226 26.30 -12.71 15.91
N LYS A 227 26.55 -14.03 15.80
CA LYS A 227 25.73 -15.06 16.44
C LYS A 227 25.47 -14.83 17.94
N GLY A 228 26.50 -14.44 18.71
CA GLY A 228 26.35 -14.14 20.14
C GLY A 228 25.45 -12.92 20.41
N GLN A 229 25.61 -11.86 19.61
CA GLN A 229 24.78 -10.66 19.67
C GLN A 229 23.32 -10.94 19.25
N GLN A 230 23.11 -11.80 18.25
CA GLN A 230 21.78 -12.24 17.84
C GLN A 230 21.07 -12.98 18.98
N THR A 231 21.75 -13.92 19.63
CA THR A 231 21.20 -14.63 20.81
C THR A 231 20.83 -13.64 21.91
N LEU A 232 21.66 -12.63 22.18
CA LEU A 232 21.35 -11.58 23.14
C LEU A 232 20.12 -10.75 22.72
N ALA A 233 20.02 -10.36 21.45
CA ALA A 233 18.88 -9.60 20.92
C ALA A 233 17.56 -10.37 21.07
N TRP A 234 17.54 -11.65 20.72
CA TRP A 234 16.38 -12.53 20.91
C TRP A 234 16.06 -12.74 22.39
N SER A 235 17.06 -12.81 23.27
CA SER A 235 16.86 -12.89 24.72
C SER A 235 16.19 -11.63 25.27
N VAL A 236 16.63 -10.44 24.85
CA VAL A 236 15.99 -9.16 25.24
C VAL A 236 14.54 -9.13 24.77
N LEU A 237 14.29 -9.55 23.52
CA LEU A 237 12.93 -9.64 22.99
C LEU A 237 12.05 -10.58 23.82
N GLY A 238 12.54 -11.78 24.14
CA GLY A 238 11.81 -12.77 24.93
C GLY A 238 11.41 -12.25 26.31
N GLU A 239 12.32 -11.53 26.99
CA GLU A 239 12.06 -10.91 28.29
C GLU A 239 10.95 -9.83 28.19
N ILE A 240 11.07 -8.92 27.23
CA ILE A 240 10.09 -7.84 27.03
C ILE A 240 8.73 -8.40 26.61
N LYS A 241 8.68 -9.40 25.71
CA LYS A 241 7.44 -10.08 25.33
C LYS A 241 6.78 -10.76 26.53
N SER A 242 7.54 -11.43 27.39
CA SER A 242 6.99 -12.06 28.59
C SER A 242 6.35 -11.06 29.56
N ARG A 243 6.98 -9.89 29.77
CA ARG A 243 6.39 -8.79 30.56
C ARG A 243 5.12 -8.23 29.92
N ALA A 244 5.14 -8.01 28.60
CA ALA A 244 4.00 -7.49 27.85
C ALA A 244 2.82 -8.48 27.81
N GLU A 245 3.09 -9.78 27.70
CA GLU A 245 2.10 -10.85 27.79
C GLU A 245 1.44 -10.88 29.16
N SER A 246 2.24 -10.74 30.23
CA SER A 246 1.72 -10.66 31.60
C SER A 246 0.82 -9.44 31.76
N TYR A 247 1.26 -8.27 31.28
CA TYR A 247 0.45 -7.05 31.29
C TYR A 247 -0.89 -7.23 30.54
N LYS A 248 -0.86 -7.75 29.31
CA LYS A 248 -2.09 -8.01 28.51
C LYS A 248 -3.02 -9.00 29.21
N ARG A 249 -2.47 -10.02 29.88
CA ARG A 249 -3.24 -11.00 30.64
C ARG A 249 -3.94 -10.34 31.84
N ASP A 250 -3.21 -9.53 32.60
CA ASP A 250 -3.75 -8.84 33.79
C ASP A 250 -4.81 -7.79 33.43
N HIS A 251 -4.74 -7.24 32.22
CA HIS A 251 -5.64 -6.19 31.72
C HIS A 251 -6.66 -6.71 30.70
N VAL A 252 -6.78 -8.03 30.52
CA VAL A 252 -7.66 -8.63 29.48
C VAL A 252 -9.11 -8.15 29.61
N ARG A 253 -9.60 -7.99 30.85
CA ARG A 253 -10.96 -7.49 31.11
C ARG A 253 -11.13 -6.03 30.69
N GLN A 254 -10.15 -5.17 30.98
CA GLN A 254 -10.21 -3.75 30.62
C GLN A 254 -10.16 -3.56 29.09
N TYR A 255 -9.35 -4.35 28.39
CA TYR A 255 -9.37 -4.37 26.92
C TYR A 255 -10.71 -4.85 26.36
N ALA A 256 -11.30 -5.90 26.95
CA ALA A 256 -12.61 -6.39 26.54
C ALA A 256 -13.70 -5.33 26.76
N GLU A 257 -13.69 -4.65 27.91
CA GLU A 257 -14.61 -3.54 28.23
C GLU A 257 -14.44 -2.38 27.25
N ALA A 258 -13.21 -1.92 26.99
CA ALA A 258 -12.92 -0.83 26.06
C ALA A 258 -13.32 -1.19 24.61
N ARG A 259 -13.07 -2.43 24.16
CA ARG A 259 -13.51 -2.89 22.84
C ARG A 259 -15.03 -3.01 22.74
N THR A 260 -15.68 -3.50 23.78
CA THR A 260 -17.14 -3.61 23.84
C THR A 260 -17.78 -2.22 23.80
N TYR A 261 -17.21 -1.25 24.54
CA TYR A 261 -17.62 0.15 24.48
C TYR A 261 -17.44 0.73 23.07
N MET A 262 -16.27 0.55 22.44
CA MET A 262 -16.04 1.00 21.06
C MET A 262 -16.98 0.32 20.05
N GLY A 263 -17.30 -0.95 20.26
CA GLY A 263 -18.25 -1.70 19.45
C GLY A 263 -19.69 -1.18 19.60
N SER A 264 -20.11 -0.84 20.82
CA SER A 264 -21.46 -0.34 21.08
C SER A 264 -21.68 1.05 20.48
N LEU A 265 -20.64 1.87 20.35
CA LEU A 265 -20.70 3.17 19.66
C LEU A 265 -20.98 3.06 18.15
N ARG A 266 -20.95 1.84 17.57
CA ARG A 266 -21.45 1.61 16.18
C ARG A 266 -22.97 1.74 16.09
N ASP A 267 -23.69 1.52 17.18
CA ASP A 267 -25.14 1.70 17.25
C ASP A 267 -25.47 3.20 17.44
N PRO A 268 -26.21 3.83 16.50
CA PRO A 268 -26.68 5.21 16.66
C PRO A 268 -27.50 5.46 17.92
N ALA A 269 -28.19 4.45 18.47
CA ALA A 269 -28.95 4.59 19.70
C ALA A 269 -28.04 4.78 20.94
N VAL A 270 -26.80 4.27 20.89
CA VAL A 270 -25.84 4.27 22.00
C VAL A 270 -24.84 5.42 21.88
N ALA A 271 -24.49 5.82 20.66
CA ALA A 271 -23.44 6.81 20.41
C ALA A 271 -23.83 8.27 20.71
N GLY A 272 -25.03 8.54 21.22
CA GLY A 272 -25.56 9.91 21.39
C GLY A 272 -26.48 10.33 20.24
N LYS A 273 -27.32 11.33 20.51
CA LYS A 273 -28.36 11.79 19.57
C LYS A 273 -27.80 12.77 18.54
N THR A 274 -26.70 13.45 18.87
CA THR A 274 -26.05 14.42 17.98
C THR A 274 -24.72 13.89 17.43
N GLY A 275 -24.26 14.47 16.32
CA GLY A 275 -22.96 14.12 15.75
C GLY A 275 -21.78 14.50 16.66
N GLU A 276 -21.95 15.52 17.49
CA GLU A 276 -20.93 15.98 18.45
C GLU A 276 -20.79 15.02 19.63
N GLU A 277 -21.91 14.62 20.24
CA GLU A 277 -21.93 13.61 21.32
C GLU A 277 -21.28 12.30 20.87
N ARG A 278 -21.55 11.88 19.61
CA ARG A 278 -20.93 10.71 18.99
C ARG A 278 -19.43 10.86 18.83
N ARG A 279 -18.95 12.03 18.40
CA ARG A 279 -17.52 12.28 18.24
C ARG A 279 -16.81 12.23 19.60
N GLU A 280 -17.37 12.86 20.62
CA GLU A 280 -16.81 12.86 21.98
C GLU A 280 -16.77 11.45 22.57
N ALA A 281 -17.83 10.65 22.40
CA ALA A 281 -17.87 9.27 22.87
C ALA A 281 -16.81 8.39 22.19
N LEU A 282 -16.64 8.53 20.86
CA LEU A 282 -15.60 7.83 20.10
C LEU A 282 -14.20 8.24 20.56
N GLU A 283 -13.96 9.54 20.77
CA GLU A 283 -12.68 10.04 21.27
C GLU A 283 -12.37 9.49 22.66
N LYS A 284 -13.35 9.49 23.56
CA LYS A 284 -13.21 8.91 24.91
C LYS A 284 -12.85 7.43 24.85
N GLY A 285 -13.52 6.66 23.99
CA GLY A 285 -13.21 5.24 23.80
C GLY A 285 -11.81 5.01 23.22
N ARG A 286 -11.38 5.86 22.29
CA ARG A 286 -10.03 5.84 21.70
C ARG A 286 -8.96 6.14 22.75
N ARG A 287 -9.12 7.22 23.53
CA ARG A 287 -8.22 7.57 24.63
C ARG A 287 -8.10 6.43 25.63
N LYS A 288 -9.19 5.73 25.93
CA LYS A 288 -9.13 4.59 26.86
C LYS A 288 -8.28 3.44 26.35
N LEU A 289 -8.34 3.14 25.04
CA LEU A 289 -7.47 2.15 24.42
C LEU A 289 -6.02 2.63 24.37
N GLU A 290 -5.79 3.90 24.06
CA GLU A 290 -4.45 4.51 24.07
C GLU A 290 -3.79 4.42 25.46
N GLU A 291 -4.54 4.72 26.54
CA GLU A 291 -4.07 4.57 27.93
C GLU A 291 -3.67 3.13 28.28
N LEU A 292 -4.43 2.14 27.79
CA LEU A 292 -4.12 0.72 27.99
C LEU A 292 -2.90 0.28 27.17
N ASP A 293 -2.71 0.87 25.99
CA ASP A 293 -1.60 0.56 25.09
C ASP A 293 -0.29 1.28 25.49
N GLU A 294 -0.37 2.38 26.23
CA GLU A 294 0.77 3.21 26.66
C GLU A 294 1.87 2.39 27.38
N PRO A 295 1.59 1.50 28.36
CA PRO A 295 2.63 0.65 28.95
C PRO A 295 3.31 -0.28 27.95
N LEU A 296 2.59 -0.77 26.93
CA LEU A 296 3.17 -1.60 25.87
C LEU A 296 4.09 -0.78 24.96
N ILE A 297 3.72 0.47 24.66
CA ILE A 297 4.57 1.41 23.90
C ILE A 297 5.87 1.65 24.66
N ARG A 298 5.80 1.91 25.97
CA ARG A 298 7.01 2.08 26.82
C ARG A 298 7.88 0.84 26.87
N MET A 299 7.28 -0.36 26.92
CA MET A 299 8.03 -1.63 26.83
C MET A 299 8.73 -1.78 25.47
N PHE A 300 8.09 -1.33 24.39
CA PHE A 300 8.72 -1.30 23.07
C PHE A 300 9.87 -0.28 23.00
N ASP A 301 9.74 0.90 23.61
CA ASP A 301 10.83 1.87 23.73
C ASP A 301 12.01 1.32 24.56
N GLU A 302 11.71 0.56 25.62
CA GLU A 302 12.71 -0.17 26.41
C GLU A 302 13.44 -1.20 25.54
N LEU A 303 12.71 -1.99 24.74
CA LEU A 303 13.28 -2.93 23.78
C LEU A 303 14.27 -2.23 22.83
N LYS A 304 13.85 -1.13 22.18
CA LYS A 304 14.71 -0.34 21.29
C LYS A 304 15.97 0.12 22.02
N THR A 305 15.82 0.68 23.21
CA THR A 305 16.96 1.19 24.02
C THR A 305 17.95 0.09 24.37
N ARG A 306 17.48 -1.10 24.73
CA ARG A 306 18.34 -2.25 25.05
C ARG A 306 19.02 -2.83 23.82
N LEU A 307 18.31 -2.95 22.70
CA LEU A 307 18.88 -3.42 21.45
C LEU A 307 20.00 -2.50 20.95
N MET A 308 19.84 -1.19 21.05
CA MET A 308 20.86 -0.20 20.64
C MET A 308 22.19 -0.30 21.40
N ARG A 309 22.23 -1.06 22.51
CA ARG A 309 23.47 -1.32 23.28
C ARG A 309 24.21 -2.58 22.83
N ILE A 310 23.61 -3.41 21.97
CA ILE A 310 24.17 -4.70 21.52
C ILE A 310 25.23 -4.52 20.41
N PRO A 311 25.00 -3.72 19.35
CA PRO A 311 26.00 -3.53 18.30
C PRO A 311 27.28 -2.90 18.83
N THR A 312 28.41 -3.24 18.20
CA THR A 312 29.68 -2.54 18.42
C THR A 312 29.65 -1.14 17.78
N THR A 313 30.54 -0.24 18.23
CA THR A 313 30.69 1.09 17.61
C THR A 313 30.96 1.00 16.10
N ALA A 314 31.70 -0.02 15.65
CA ALA A 314 31.97 -0.25 14.23
C ALA A 314 30.71 -0.67 13.47
N GLN A 315 29.91 -1.59 14.02
CA GLN A 315 28.62 -1.99 13.45
C GLN A 315 27.63 -0.81 13.41
N THR A 316 27.53 -0.02 14.49
CA THR A 316 26.69 1.18 14.52
C THR A 316 27.13 2.20 13.49
N ARG A 317 28.45 2.45 13.36
CA ARG A 317 28.97 3.36 12.34
C ARG A 317 28.67 2.84 10.93
N ARG A 318 28.86 1.54 10.68
CA ARG A 318 28.54 0.94 9.38
C ARG A 318 27.05 1.02 9.07
N ALA A 319 26.19 0.68 10.01
CA ALA A 319 24.74 0.76 9.85
C ALA A 319 24.31 2.21 9.58
N ASN A 320 24.82 3.17 10.36
CA ASN A 320 24.57 4.60 10.11
C ASN A 320 25.16 5.06 8.78
N GLN A 321 26.32 4.56 8.36
CA GLN A 321 26.87 4.87 7.04
C GLN A 321 26.01 4.31 5.92
N VAL A 322 25.49 3.08 6.04
CA VAL A 322 24.55 2.55 5.04
C VAL A 322 23.28 3.39 5.03
N LEU A 323 22.73 3.70 6.22
CA LEU A 323 21.53 4.53 6.35
C LEU A 323 21.73 5.98 5.91
N SER A 324 22.95 6.54 6.00
CA SER A 324 23.28 7.91 5.60
C SER A 324 23.87 8.03 4.19
N GLN A 325 24.51 6.99 3.65
CA GLN A 325 24.94 6.91 2.25
C GLN A 325 23.77 6.52 1.34
N GLU A 326 22.73 5.89 1.87
CA GLU A 326 21.42 5.85 1.21
C GLU A 326 20.78 7.25 1.12
N ASP A 327 21.29 8.25 1.87
CA ASP A 327 20.78 9.63 1.88
C ASP A 327 21.67 10.62 1.11
N GLU A 328 22.92 10.27 0.77
CA GLU A 328 23.75 11.09 -0.12
C GLU A 328 23.34 10.81 -1.57
N PRO A 329 22.78 11.79 -2.30
CA PRO A 329 22.50 11.62 -3.72
C PRO A 329 23.83 11.27 -4.38
N ALA A 330 23.88 10.12 -5.06
CA ALA A 330 25.04 9.70 -5.82
C ALA A 330 25.50 10.90 -6.65
N THR A 331 26.61 11.52 -6.25
CA THR A 331 27.15 12.66 -6.98
C THR A 331 27.36 12.13 -8.39
N PRO A 332 26.72 12.72 -9.42
CA PRO A 332 26.91 12.25 -10.78
C PRO A 332 28.42 12.27 -10.97
N ALA A 333 28.99 11.10 -11.26
CA ALA A 333 30.39 10.99 -11.57
C ALA A 333 30.64 12.06 -12.62
N ASP A 334 31.43 13.08 -12.27
CA ASP A 334 31.87 14.09 -13.21
C ASP A 334 32.42 13.29 -14.40
N ASP A 335 31.65 13.34 -15.48
CA ASP A 335 32.03 12.84 -16.80
C ASP A 335 33.18 13.76 -17.21
N GLU A 336 34.35 13.43 -16.66
CA GLU A 336 35.62 14.07 -16.86
C GLU A 336 35.92 13.85 -18.34
N ARG A 337 35.42 14.82 -19.12
CA ARG A 337 35.72 15.02 -20.52
C ARG A 337 37.21 14.76 -20.71
N VAL A 338 37.52 13.59 -21.24
CA VAL A 338 38.82 13.27 -21.81
C VAL A 338 39.09 14.36 -22.85
N ALA A 339 39.98 15.29 -22.49
CA ALA A 339 40.44 16.32 -23.41
C ALA A 339 40.99 15.64 -24.67
N PRO A 340 40.65 16.15 -25.88
CA PRO A 340 41.19 15.58 -27.10
C PRO A 340 42.71 15.72 -27.09
N GLN A 341 43.40 14.58 -27.12
CA GLN A 341 44.84 14.52 -27.35
C GLN A 341 45.14 15.27 -28.64
N THR A 342 45.85 16.38 -28.50
CA THR A 342 46.36 17.17 -29.62
C THR A 342 47.42 16.34 -30.33
N MET A 343 47.13 15.90 -31.55
CA MET A 343 48.11 15.24 -32.40
C MET A 343 49.27 16.20 -32.72
N PRO A 344 50.54 15.78 -32.60
CA PRO A 344 51.66 16.58 -33.06
C PRO A 344 51.66 16.66 -34.59
N ALA A 345 51.87 17.87 -35.10
CA ALA A 345 52.02 18.21 -36.50
C ALA A 345 53.11 17.36 -37.17
N GLN A 346 52.75 16.72 -38.28
CA GLN A 346 53.71 16.16 -39.23
C GLN A 346 54.39 17.32 -39.96
N THR A 347 55.67 17.56 -39.66
CA THR A 347 56.53 18.43 -40.46
C THR A 347 57.00 17.63 -41.68
N GLU A 348 56.26 17.77 -42.77
CA GLU A 348 56.68 17.37 -44.11
C GLU A 348 57.64 18.46 -44.63
N ASN A 349 58.95 18.20 -44.56
CA ASN A 349 59.94 19.07 -45.19
C ASN A 349 60.37 18.41 -46.51
N GLN A 350 59.73 18.88 -47.57
CA GLN A 350 60.13 18.69 -48.95
C GLN A 350 61.30 19.63 -49.31
N ASP A 351 62.25 19.03 -50.01
CA ASP A 351 63.08 19.58 -51.09
C ASP A 351 64.28 20.51 -50.82
N ARG A 352 65.42 19.99 -51.32
CA ARG A 352 66.46 20.63 -52.16
C ARG A 352 67.47 21.58 -51.54
#